data_AF-A0A7V6CBK6-F1
#
_entry.id   AF-A0A7V6CBK6-F1
#
_cell.length_a   1.000
_cell.length_b   1.000
_cell.length_c   1.000
_cell.angle_alpha   90.00
_cell.angle_beta   90.00
_cell.angle_gamma   90.00
#
_symmetry.space_group_name_H-M   'P 1'
#
loop_
_entity.id
_entity.type
_entity.pdbx_description
1 polymer ?
#
loop_
_entity_poly.entity_id
_entity_poly.type
_entity_poly.pdbx_seq_one_letter_code
_entity_poly.pdbx_strand_id
1 'polypeptide(L)'
;MTDMTKLRSAVLCTLLCGLALPAFAGMETFSGRQAWEMSRKAFCGTLQAGKTRYGVFRGRAYSRVPGEPDRHIFDILGVNTRQCATVTDPQRGEGFRSV
;
A
#
# COMPACT_ATOMS: atom_id res chain seq x y z
N MET A 1 28.62 -35.29 30.99
CA MET A 1 28.17 -34.19 31.86
C MET A 1 27.61 -33.11 30.93
N THR A 2 26.30 -33.14 30.70
CA THR A 2 25.60 -32.25 29.77
C THR A 2 25.53 -30.83 30.36
N ASP A 3 25.93 -29.85 29.55
CA ASP A 3 26.19 -28.47 29.94
C ASP A 3 24.87 -27.72 30.26
N MET A 4 24.53 -27.62 31.55
CA MET A 4 23.26 -27.05 32.06
C MET A 4 23.00 -25.58 31.68
N THR A 5 24.04 -24.84 31.31
CA THR A 5 23.98 -23.44 30.84
C THR A 5 23.37 -23.32 29.44
N LYS A 6 23.62 -24.30 28.55
CA LYS A 6 23.02 -24.36 27.20
C LYS A 6 21.53 -24.70 27.28
N LEU A 7 21.14 -25.55 28.23
CA LEU A 7 19.74 -25.94 28.45
C LEU A 7 18.90 -24.76 28.95
N ARG A 8 19.45 -23.91 29.83
CA ARG A 8 18.77 -22.71 30.35
C ARG A 8 18.55 -21.63 29.28
N SER A 9 19.54 -21.39 28.42
CA SER A 9 19.41 -20.42 27.32
C SER A 9 18.42 -20.88 26.26
N ALA A 10 18.38 -22.19 25.98
CA ALA A 10 17.41 -22.76 25.04
C ALA A 10 15.96 -22.60 25.55
N VAL A 11 15.72 -22.90 26.83
CA VAL A 11 14.39 -22.79 27.46
C VAL A 11 13.88 -21.34 27.53
N LEU A 12 14.78 -20.38 27.79
CA LEU A 12 14.42 -18.97 27.83
C LEU A 12 14.03 -18.43 26.43
N CYS A 13 14.70 -18.89 25.37
CA CYS A 13 14.42 -18.50 24.00
C CYS A 13 13.06 -19.05 23.50
N THR A 14 12.71 -20.29 23.86
CA THR A 14 11.38 -20.85 23.54
C THR A 14 10.25 -20.16 24.29
N LEU A 15 10.46 -19.72 25.54
CA LEU A 15 9.48 -18.95 26.31
C LEU A 15 9.25 -17.53 25.75
N LEU A 16 10.30 -16.86 25.26
CA LEU A 16 10.17 -15.53 24.64
C LEU A 16 9.52 -15.57 23.25
N CYS A 17 9.74 -16.62 22.45
CA CYS A 17 9.06 -16.78 21.16
C CYS A 17 7.58 -17.20 21.30
N GLY A 18 7.18 -17.86 22.40
CA GLY A 18 5.81 -18.33 22.59
C GLY A 18 4.76 -17.23 22.83
N LEU A 19 5.17 -16.01 23.19
CA LEU A 19 4.27 -14.89 23.48
C LEU A 19 3.99 -13.98 22.27
N ALA A 20 4.68 -14.18 21.15
CA ALA A 20 4.41 -13.46 19.90
C ALA A 20 3.54 -14.31 18.97
N LEU A 21 2.34 -14.70 19.43
CA LEU A 21 1.29 -15.10 18.49
C LEU A 21 0.90 -13.82 17.73
N PRO A 22 1.15 -13.72 16.42
CA PRO A 22 0.53 -12.66 15.66
C PRO A 22 -0.97 -12.90 15.80
N ALA A 23 -1.71 -11.88 16.25
CA ALA A 23 -3.14 -11.88 16.07
C ALA A 23 -3.38 -12.03 14.57
N PHE A 24 -3.72 -13.24 14.12
CA PHE A 24 -4.22 -13.46 12.77
C PHE A 24 -5.51 -12.63 12.70
N ALA A 25 -5.39 -11.42 12.15
CA ALA A 25 -6.54 -10.64 11.73
C ALA A 25 -7.41 -11.57 10.89
N GLY A 26 -8.65 -11.80 11.32
CA GLY A 26 -9.57 -12.68 10.63
C GLY A 26 -9.69 -12.26 9.17
N MET A 27 -9.68 -13.23 8.26
CA MET A 27 -9.99 -12.97 6.85
C MET A 27 -11.44 -12.49 6.75
N GLU A 28 -11.60 -11.18 6.57
CA GLU A 28 -12.91 -10.59 6.26
C GLU A 28 -13.26 -10.92 4.81
N THR A 29 -14.43 -11.50 4.59
CA THR A 29 -14.93 -11.80 3.25
C THR A 29 -15.78 -10.63 2.76
N PHE A 30 -15.48 -10.17 1.54
CA PHE A 30 -16.21 -9.07 0.91
C PHE A 30 -17.02 -9.60 -0.27
N SER A 31 -18.22 -9.06 -0.46
CA SER A 31 -18.98 -9.29 -1.70
C SER A 31 -18.21 -8.73 -2.91
N GLY A 32 -18.51 -9.25 -4.10
CA GLY A 32 -17.93 -8.72 -5.34
C GLY A 32 -18.20 -7.22 -5.52
N ARG A 33 -19.35 -6.73 -5.04
CA ARG A 33 -19.67 -5.31 -5.08
C ARG A 33 -18.79 -4.48 -4.14
N GLN A 34 -18.60 -4.93 -2.90
CA GLN A 34 -17.71 -4.25 -1.96
C GLN A 34 -16.26 -4.25 -2.46
N ALA A 35 -15.79 -5.36 -3.04
CA ALA A 35 -14.47 -5.45 -3.66
C ALA A 35 -14.29 -4.42 -4.78
N TRP A 36 -15.32 -4.23 -5.61
CA TRP A 36 -15.35 -3.20 -6.65
C TRP A 36 -15.32 -1.79 -6.06
N GLU A 37 -16.09 -1.50 -5.01
CA GLU A 37 -16.13 -0.17 -4.37
C GLU A 37 -14.80 0.18 -3.70
N MET A 38 -14.17 -0.79 -3.06
CA MET A 38 -12.83 -0.63 -2.50
C MET A 38 -11.79 -0.37 -3.58
N SER A 39 -11.86 -1.10 -4.69
CA SER A 39 -10.99 -0.88 -5.84
C SER A 39 -11.17 0.54 -6.40
N ARG A 40 -12.43 0.97 -6.63
CA ARG A 40 -12.75 2.33 -7.04
C ARG A 40 -12.14 3.36 -6.08
N LYS A 41 -12.35 3.21 -4.78
CA LYS A 41 -11.80 4.13 -3.78
C LYS A 41 -10.27 4.17 -3.81
N ALA A 42 -9.61 3.02 -3.97
CA ALA A 42 -8.15 2.92 -4.03
C ALA A 42 -7.56 3.65 -5.24
N PHE A 43 -8.15 3.49 -6.43
CA PHE A 43 -7.66 4.15 -7.64
C PHE A 43 -8.01 5.64 -7.70
N CYS A 44 -9.25 5.97 -7.37
CA CYS A 44 -9.84 7.30 -7.56
C CYS A 44 -9.65 8.24 -6.36
N GLY A 45 -9.28 7.70 -5.19
CA GLY A 45 -9.25 8.44 -3.92
C GLY A 45 -10.64 8.83 -3.39
N THR A 46 -11.73 8.41 -4.06
CA THR A 46 -13.10 8.71 -3.67
C THR A 46 -14.10 7.73 -4.29
N LEU A 47 -15.25 7.58 -3.64
CA LEU A 47 -16.41 6.89 -4.19
C LEU A 47 -17.33 7.82 -5.00
N GLN A 48 -17.16 9.15 -4.91
CA GLN A 48 -18.03 10.11 -5.59
C GLN A 48 -17.56 10.30 -7.04
N ALA A 49 -18.45 10.04 -8.00
CA ALA A 49 -18.17 10.29 -9.40
C ALA A 49 -17.95 11.79 -9.67
N GLY A 50 -17.03 12.10 -10.58
CA GLY A 50 -16.84 13.47 -11.06
C GLY A 50 -16.13 14.43 -10.09
N LYS A 51 -15.72 13.97 -8.90
CA LYS A 51 -14.97 14.81 -7.96
C LYS A 51 -13.48 14.63 -8.13
N THR A 52 -12.79 15.69 -8.51
CA THR A 52 -11.34 15.73 -8.59
C THR A 52 -10.70 15.61 -7.19
N ARG A 53 -9.61 14.85 -7.12
CA ARG A 53 -8.74 14.72 -5.96
C ARG A 53 -7.32 15.09 -6.36
N TYR A 54 -6.62 15.78 -5.45
CA TYR A 54 -5.26 16.23 -5.67
C TYR A 54 -4.33 15.43 -4.76
N GLY A 55 -3.48 14.60 -5.34
CA GLY A 55 -2.37 13.98 -4.64
C GLY A 55 -1.16 14.90 -4.74
N VAL A 56 -0.54 15.22 -3.62
CA VAL A 56 0.69 16.03 -3.58
C VAL A 56 1.83 15.15 -3.12
N PHE A 57 2.94 15.19 -3.84
CA PHE A 57 4.19 14.56 -3.41
C PHE A 57 5.33 15.56 -3.44
N ARG A 58 6.28 15.37 -2.53
CA ARG A 58 7.53 16.13 -2.48
C ARG A 58 8.68 15.16 -2.67
N GLY A 59 9.65 15.56 -3.48
CA GLY A 59 10.83 14.74 -3.78
C GLY A 59 12.02 15.59 -4.15
N ARG A 60 13.09 14.93 -4.60
CA ARG A 60 14.32 15.56 -5.10
C ARG A 60 14.67 14.95 -6.45
N ALA A 61 15.07 15.79 -7.40
CA ALA A 61 15.66 15.35 -8.67
C ALA A 61 17.18 15.33 -8.57
N TYR A 62 17.78 14.25 -9.09
CA TYR A 62 19.21 14.05 -9.12
C TYR A 62 19.73 13.94 -10.56
N SER A 63 20.99 14.29 -10.77
CA SER A 63 21.71 14.08 -12.04
C SER A 63 21.72 12.60 -12.43
N ARG A 64 21.73 12.33 -13.75
CA ARG A 64 21.78 10.97 -14.31
C ARG A 64 22.93 10.79 -15.31
N VAL A 65 23.96 11.63 -15.22
CA VAL A 65 25.15 11.53 -16.07
C VAL A 65 25.91 10.24 -15.71
N PRO A 66 26.10 9.30 -16.64
CA PRO A 66 26.80 8.05 -16.35
C PRO A 66 28.24 8.32 -15.91
N GLY A 67 28.67 7.69 -14.81
CA GLY A 67 30.03 7.82 -14.28
C GLY A 67 30.24 8.99 -13.32
N GLU A 68 29.26 9.88 -13.16
CA GLU A 68 29.27 10.92 -12.12
C GLU A 68 28.42 10.48 -10.92
N PRO A 69 28.76 10.90 -9.69
CA PRO A 69 27.91 10.67 -8.53
C PRO A 69 26.58 11.44 -8.67
N ASP A 70 25.52 10.90 -8.07
CA ASP A 70 24.21 11.55 -8.03
C ASP A 70 24.31 12.92 -7.34
N ARG A 71 24.04 13.98 -8.10
CA ARG A 71 24.02 15.36 -7.59
C ARG A 71 22.59 15.85 -7.52
N HIS A 72 22.18 16.37 -6.36
CA HIS A 72 20.88 17.02 -6.21
C HIS A 72 20.83 18.26 -7.10
N ILE A 73 19.80 18.34 -7.95
CA ILE A 73 19.59 19.45 -8.88
C ILE A 73 18.44 20.33 -8.39
N PHE A 74 17.28 19.73 -8.08
CA PHE A 74 16.07 20.47 -7.71
C PHE A 74 15.26 19.76 -6.63
N ASP A 75 14.60 20.53 -5.76
CA ASP A 75 13.47 20.03 -4.98
C ASP A 75 12.22 20.02 -5.87
N ILE A 76 11.47 18.92 -5.86
CA ILE A 76 10.28 18.73 -6.68
C ILE A 76 9.04 18.75 -5.79
N LEU A 77 8.06 19.54 -6.20
CA LEU A 77 6.67 19.42 -5.76
C LEU A 77 5.85 18.96 -6.96
N GLY A 78 5.27 17.76 -6.86
CA GLY A 78 4.36 17.24 -7.88
C GLY A 78 2.93 17.21 -7.38
N VAL A 79 2.00 17.56 -8.26
CA VAL A 79 0.56 17.47 -8.00
C VAL A 79 -0.05 16.57 -9.07
N ASN A 80 -0.75 15.53 -8.65
CA ASN A 80 -1.51 14.64 -9.52
C ASN A 80 -3.01 14.87 -9.31
N THR A 81 -3.72 15.19 -10.39
CA THR A 81 -5.18 15.27 -10.40
C THR A 81 -5.73 13.90 -10.76
N ARG A 82 -6.56 13.33 -9.89
CA ARG A 82 -7.31 12.11 -10.18
C ARG A 82 -8.79 12.39 -10.14
N GLN A 83 -9.49 11.92 -11.15
CA GLN A 83 -10.94 11.93 -11.18
C GLN A 83 -11.39 10.61 -11.79
N CYS A 84 -12.47 10.05 -11.24
CA CYS A 84 -13.11 8.91 -11.85
C CYS A 84 -14.52 9.24 -12.31
N ALA A 85 -14.85 8.74 -13.49
CA ALA A 85 -16.20 8.72 -14.01
C ALA A 85 -16.82 7.34 -13.76
N THR A 86 -18.11 7.30 -13.45
CA THR A 86 -18.91 6.08 -13.55
C THR A 86 -19.22 5.82 -15.02
N VAL A 87 -19.07 4.57 -15.45
CA VAL A 87 -19.36 4.12 -16.83
C VAL A 87 -20.27 2.91 -16.73
N THR A 88 -21.30 2.83 -17.57
CA THR A 88 -22.18 1.65 -17.60
C THR A 88 -21.96 0.90 -18.91
N ASP A 89 -21.57 -0.36 -18.80
CA ASP A 89 -21.43 -1.28 -19.92
C ASP A 89 -22.73 -2.10 -20.08
N PRO A 90 -23.23 -2.29 -21.32
CA PRO A 90 -24.50 -2.98 -21.55
C PRO A 90 -24.49 -4.46 -21.16
N GLN A 91 -23.33 -5.12 -21.10
CA GLN A 91 -23.20 -6.52 -20.70
C GLN A 91 -22.67 -6.69 -19.27
N ARG A 92 -21.74 -5.82 -18.85
CA ARG A 92 -21.02 -5.93 -17.58
C ARG A 92 -21.58 -5.08 -16.45
N GLY A 93 -22.49 -4.14 -16.76
CA GLY A 93 -23.09 -3.24 -15.78
C GLY A 93 -22.19 -2.07 -15.39
N GLU A 94 -22.30 -1.61 -14.14
CA GLU A 94 -21.60 -0.42 -13.66
C GLU A 94 -20.09 -0.65 -13.45
N GLY A 95 -19.28 0.22 -14.04
CA GLY A 95 -17.83 0.31 -13.90
C GLY A 95 -17.37 1.73 -13.59
N PHE A 96 -16.05 1.89 -13.43
CA PHE A 96 -15.43 3.20 -13.27
C PHE A 96 -14.20 3.32 -14.17
N ARG A 97 -13.92 4.54 -14.63
CA ARG A 97 -12.72 4.86 -15.42
C ARG A 97 -11.93 5.94 -14.69
N SER A 98 -10.65 5.67 -14.43
CA SER A 98 -9.70 6.71 -14.02
C SER A 98 -9.34 7.54 -15.25
N VAL A 99 -9.47 8.85 -15.14
CA VAL A 99 -8.93 9.81 -16.12
C VAL A 99 -7.74 10.55 -15.53
#